data_AF-A0A0J9IA16-F1
#
_entry.id   AF-A0A0J9IA16-F1
#
_cell.length_a   1.000
_cell.length_b   1.000
_cell.length_c   1.000
_cell.angle_alpha   90.00
_cell.angle_beta   90.00
_cell.angle_gamma   90.00
#
_symmetry.space_group_name_H-M   'P 1'
#
loop_
_entity.id
_entity.type
_entity.pdbx_description
1 polymer ?
#
loop_
_entity_poly.entity_id
_entity_poly.type
_entity_poly.pdbx_seq_one_letter_code
_entity_poly.pdbx_strand_id
1 'polypeptide(L)'
;MGKYDFIKTGNLLYWHDPDNGLSDGAYRVISAPENMEDDSIILISSGTSEAEVLPSELLPISTGRSHKEDFLRWKAEREAEGMEFYNRLSEVMETEDDLAVGDMVAFTNDYGVVFGPKEVLAFRKPWNGGRCVYLDSDAYWFPDRPDQLTLLSKKGAE
;
A
#
# COMPACT_ATOMS: atom_id res chain seq x y z
N MET A 1 0.16 11.63 5.57
CA MET A 1 0.35 10.22 5.91
C MET A 1 1.63 10.05 6.71
N GLY A 2 1.54 9.38 7.86
CA GLY A 2 2.66 8.93 8.67
C GLY A 2 3.22 7.58 8.20
N LYS A 3 4.47 7.30 8.58
CA LYS A 3 5.23 6.10 8.21
C LYS A 3 4.49 4.79 8.52
N TYR A 4 3.76 4.76 9.64
CA TYR A 4 3.08 3.58 10.17
C TYR A 4 1.56 3.59 9.99
N ASP A 5 1.01 4.51 9.19
CA ASP A 5 -0.45 4.64 9.01
C ASP A 5 -1.11 3.36 8.46
N PHE A 6 -0.34 2.42 7.91
CA PHE A 6 -0.83 1.13 7.43
C PHE A 6 -1.07 0.11 8.56
N ILE A 7 -0.61 0.39 9.78
CA ILE A 7 -0.82 -0.43 10.97
C ILE A 7 -2.10 0.04 11.66
N LYS A 8 -3.21 -0.66 11.42
CA LYS A 8 -4.51 -0.37 12.03
C LYS A 8 -5.11 -1.62 12.63
N THR A 9 -5.85 -1.48 13.72
CA THR A 9 -6.59 -2.61 14.31
C THR A 9 -7.46 -3.29 13.26
N GLY A 10 -7.38 -4.62 13.21
CA GLY A 10 -8.05 -5.45 12.23
C GLY A 10 -7.23 -5.70 10.95
N ASN A 11 -6.18 -4.93 10.67
CA ASN A 11 -5.37 -5.14 9.48
C ASN A 11 -4.58 -6.46 9.56
N LEU A 12 -4.39 -7.11 8.42
CA LEU A 12 -3.51 -8.26 8.26
C LEU A 12 -2.19 -7.79 7.65
N LEU A 13 -1.10 -8.00 8.38
CA LEU A 13 0.27 -7.59 8.05
C LEU A 13 1.21 -8.79 8.13
N TYR A 14 2.38 -8.65 7.53
CA TYR A 14 3.46 -9.61 7.69
C TYR A 14 4.33 -9.21 8.88
N TRP A 15 4.60 -10.15 9.77
CA TRP A 15 5.59 -9.99 10.84
C TRP A 15 6.84 -10.80 10.51
N HIS A 16 7.99 -10.15 10.59
CA HIS A 16 9.28 -10.83 10.62
C HIS A 16 9.68 -11.06 12.07
N ASP A 17 9.60 -12.32 12.50
CA ASP A 17 10.02 -12.78 13.80
C ASP A 17 11.55 -12.63 13.94
N PRO A 18 12.05 -11.78 14.85
CA PRO A 18 13.48 -11.60 15.05
C PRO A 18 14.16 -12.88 15.56
N ASP A 19 13.41 -13.82 16.14
CA ASP A 19 13.92 -15.07 16.72
C ASP A 19 13.99 -16.21 15.70
N ASN A 20 14.95 -16.09 14.77
CA ASN A 20 15.25 -17.07 13.72
C ASN A 20 14.15 -17.27 12.66
N GLY A 21 13.15 -16.40 12.62
CA GLY A 21 12.08 -16.41 11.61
C GLY A 21 11.15 -17.63 11.68
N LEU A 22 11.10 -18.33 12.82
CA LEU A 22 10.23 -19.50 12.99
C LEU A 22 8.75 -19.14 13.01
N SER A 23 8.43 -17.93 13.51
CA SER A 23 7.06 -17.43 13.61
C SER A 23 6.70 -16.43 12.51
N ASP A 24 7.57 -16.26 11.50
CA ASP A 24 7.34 -15.40 10.34
C ASP A 24 5.99 -15.71 9.69
N GLY A 25 5.21 -14.67 9.38
CA GLY A 25 3.95 -14.89 8.71
C GLY A 25 2.98 -13.74 8.77
N ALA A 26 1.76 -14.03 8.32
CA ALA A 26 0.67 -13.07 8.33
C ALA A 26 -0.06 -13.09 9.68
N TYR A 27 -0.10 -11.93 10.34
CA TYR A 27 -0.78 -11.73 11.61
C TYR A 27 -1.77 -10.58 11.52
N ARG A 28 -2.86 -10.71 12.26
CA ARG A 28 -3.87 -9.66 12.41
C ARG A 28 -3.49 -8.75 13.57
N VAL A 29 -3.54 -7.44 13.34
CA VAL A 29 -3.39 -6.44 14.39
C VAL A 29 -4.61 -6.47 15.29
N ILE A 30 -4.41 -6.78 16.57
CA ILE A 30 -5.44 -6.85 17.60
C ILE A 30 -5.55 -5.53 18.35
N SER A 31 -4.42 -4.89 18.62
CA SER A 31 -4.37 -3.58 19.29
C SER A 31 -3.18 -2.78 18.79
N ALA A 32 -3.40 -1.49 18.54
CA ALA A 32 -2.39 -0.52 18.18
C ALA A 32 -2.76 0.85 18.78
N PRO A 33 -1.78 1.66 19.23
CA PRO A 33 -2.04 3.02 19.68
C PRO A 33 -2.51 3.92 18.53
N GLU A 34 -3.32 4.93 18.85
CA GLU A 34 -3.81 5.91 17.86
C GLU A 34 -2.67 6.77 17.31
N ASN A 35 -1.74 7.17 18.16
CA ASN A 35 -0.53 7.89 17.78
C ASN A 35 0.63 6.90 17.78
N MET A 36 1.16 6.58 16.59
CA MET A 36 2.20 5.57 16.45
C MET A 36 3.60 6.19 16.52
N GLU A 37 4.42 5.64 17.41
CA GLU A 37 5.83 5.97 17.62
C GLU A 37 6.68 4.71 17.41
N ASP A 38 7.99 4.84 17.19
CA ASP A 38 8.86 3.70 16.89
C ASP A 38 8.94 2.66 18.03
N ASP A 39 8.70 3.06 19.28
CA ASP A 39 8.68 2.20 20.47
C ASP A 39 7.25 1.81 20.92
N SER A 40 6.25 2.12 20.10
CA SER A 40 4.88 1.66 20.33
C SER A 40 4.81 0.15 20.40
N ILE A 41 3.91 -0.39 21.23
CA ILE A 41 3.68 -1.83 21.31
C ILE A 41 2.40 -2.19 20.58
N ILE A 42 2.52 -3.14 19.65
CA ILE A 42 1.42 -3.63 18.84
C ILE A 42 1.15 -5.08 19.22
N LEU A 43 -0.10 -5.41 19.53
CA LEU A 43 -0.52 -6.78 19.76
C LEU A 43 -1.00 -7.39 18.44
N ILE A 44 -0.41 -8.52 18.03
CA ILE A 44 -0.75 -9.24 16.80
C ILE A 44 -1.17 -10.70 17.09
N SER A 45 -1.98 -11.29 16.22
CA SER A 45 -2.44 -12.69 16.35
C SER A 45 -2.60 -13.42 15.01
N SER A 46 -2.21 -14.70 14.98
CA SER A 46 -2.40 -15.62 13.84
C SER A 46 -3.49 -16.67 14.10
N GLY A 47 -4.26 -16.52 15.19
CA GLY A 47 -5.31 -17.47 15.61
C GLY A 47 -4.80 -18.65 16.43
N THR A 48 -3.51 -18.99 16.34
CA THR A 48 -2.84 -20.00 17.19
C THR A 48 -1.75 -19.40 18.07
N SER A 49 -1.29 -18.19 17.76
CA SER A 49 -0.23 -17.49 18.47
C SER A 49 -0.55 -16.01 18.57
N GLU A 50 -0.05 -15.37 19.62
CA GLU A 50 -0.10 -13.93 19.84
C GLU A 50 1.29 -13.42 20.19
N ALA A 51 1.61 -12.19 19.79
CA ALA A 51 2.89 -11.56 20.09
C ALA A 51 2.72 -10.05 20.27
N GLU A 52 3.54 -9.47 21.13
CA GLU A 52 3.77 -8.03 21.21
C GLU A 52 4.98 -7.69 20.37
N VAL A 53 4.83 -6.75 19.43
CA VAL A 53 5.86 -6.43 18.43
C VAL A 53 6.02 -4.92 18.28
N LEU A 54 7.17 -4.52 17.74
CA LEU A 54 7.44 -3.14 17.35
C LEU A 54 6.85 -2.83 15.95
N PRO A 55 6.47 -1.57 15.66
CA PRO A 55 5.98 -1.16 14.34
C PRO A 55 6.97 -1.45 13.22
N SER A 56 8.28 -1.35 13.50
CA SER A 56 9.33 -1.62 12.53
C SER A 56 9.46 -3.08 12.13
N GLU A 57 8.89 -4.02 12.89
CA GLU A 57 8.88 -5.46 12.59
C GLU A 57 7.72 -5.86 11.68
N LEU A 58 6.75 -4.96 11.48
CA LEU A 58 5.59 -5.19 10.64
C LEU A 58 5.81 -4.61 9.24
N LEU A 59 5.54 -5.43 8.24
CA LEU A 59 5.61 -5.07 6.84
C LEU A 59 4.27 -5.31 6.14
N PRO A 60 3.97 -4.53 5.09
CA PRO A 60 2.97 -4.94 4.10
C PRO A 60 3.32 -6.31 3.51
N ILE A 61 2.30 -7.08 3.13
CA ILE A 61 2.47 -8.39 2.51
C ILE A 61 3.02 -8.19 1.09
N SER A 62 4.22 -8.68 0.85
CA SER A 62 4.88 -8.61 -0.45
C SER A 62 4.25 -9.54 -1.48
N THR A 63 4.15 -9.06 -2.72
CA THR A 63 3.77 -9.86 -3.88
C THR A 63 4.98 -9.89 -4.84
N GLY A 64 5.57 -11.06 -5.07
CA GLY A 64 6.92 -11.18 -5.64
C GLY A 64 7.10 -10.82 -7.13
N ARG A 65 6.09 -10.31 -7.84
CA ARG A 65 6.19 -9.98 -9.27
C ARG A 65 5.78 -8.53 -9.54
N SER A 66 6.62 -7.81 -10.28
CA SER A 66 6.27 -6.51 -10.88
C SER A 66 5.47 -6.73 -12.18
N HIS A 67 4.49 -5.88 -12.38
CA HIS A 67 3.58 -5.78 -13.53
C HIS A 67 3.76 -4.46 -14.29
N LYS A 68 4.77 -3.67 -13.96
CA LYS A 68 5.05 -2.37 -14.57
C LYS A 68 5.18 -2.44 -16.10
N GLU A 69 5.87 -3.44 -16.63
CA GLU A 69 6.01 -3.60 -18.10
C GLU A 69 4.66 -3.91 -18.77
N ASP A 70 3.84 -4.75 -18.14
CA ASP A 70 2.50 -5.07 -18.62
C ASP A 70 1.60 -3.82 -18.57
N PHE A 71 1.69 -3.04 -17.50
CA PHE A 71 1.02 -1.75 -17.36
C PHE A 71 1.43 -0.77 -18.45
N LEU A 72 2.73 -0.62 -18.75
CA LEU A 72 3.21 0.33 -19.77
C LEU A 72 2.67 -0.03 -21.16
N ARG A 73 2.64 -1.32 -21.51
CA ARG A 73 2.03 -1.78 -22.76
C ARG A 73 0.54 -1.48 -22.80
N TRP A 74 -0.18 -1.82 -21.73
CA TRP A 74 -1.61 -1.55 -21.61
C TRP A 74 -1.93 -0.05 -21.66
N LYS A 75 -1.16 0.77 -20.95
CA LYS A 75 -1.28 2.23 -20.91
C LYS A 75 -1.14 2.83 -22.31
N ALA A 76 -0.13 2.40 -23.08
CA ALA A 76 0.09 2.89 -24.44
C ALA A 76 -1.11 2.59 -25.37
N GLU A 77 -1.73 1.41 -25.24
CA GLU A 77 -2.96 1.09 -25.98
C GLU A 77 -4.14 1.99 -25.56
N ARG A 78 -4.32 2.23 -24.25
CA ARG A 78 -5.39 3.10 -23.75
C ARG A 78 -5.17 4.56 -24.15
N GLU A 79 -3.94 5.04 -24.17
CA GLU A 79 -3.59 6.38 -24.67
C GLU A 79 -3.92 6.51 -26.17
N ALA A 80 -3.67 5.47 -26.98
CA ALA A 80 -4.07 5.45 -28.38
C ALA A 80 -5.60 5.46 -28.59
N GLU A 81 -6.35 4.98 -27.59
CA GLU A 81 -7.82 5.05 -27.54
C GLU A 81 -8.34 6.39 -26.95
N GLY A 82 -7.45 7.32 -26.60
CA GLY A 82 -7.78 8.65 -26.08
C GLY A 82 -7.90 8.74 -24.56
N MET A 83 -7.46 7.74 -23.80
CA MET A 83 -7.38 7.83 -22.34
C MET A 83 -6.21 8.71 -21.91
N GLU A 84 -6.47 9.64 -20.97
CA GLU A 84 -5.45 10.52 -20.41
C GLU A 84 -4.93 9.98 -19.07
N PHE A 85 -3.61 10.04 -18.88
CA PHE A 85 -2.94 9.71 -17.63
C PHE A 85 -2.13 10.91 -17.11
N TYR A 86 -2.01 10.99 -15.79
CA TYR A 86 -1.41 12.10 -15.06
C TYR A 86 -0.33 11.59 -14.11
N ASN A 87 0.54 12.48 -13.63
CA ASN A 87 1.71 12.10 -12.82
C ASN A 87 1.51 12.37 -11.33
N ARG A 88 0.51 13.17 -10.94
CA ARG A 88 0.21 13.52 -9.55
C ARG A 88 -1.29 13.41 -9.28
N LEU A 89 -1.63 13.08 -8.03
CA LEU A 89 -3.01 12.99 -7.60
C LEU A 89 -3.75 14.34 -7.67
N SER A 90 -3.04 15.43 -7.35
CA SER A 90 -3.60 16.80 -7.41
C SER A 90 -3.94 17.28 -8.83
N GLU A 91 -3.47 16.60 -9.87
CA GLU A 91 -3.87 16.90 -11.26
C GLU A 91 -5.26 16.34 -11.60
N VAL A 92 -5.76 15.38 -10.82
CA VAL A 92 -7.01 14.66 -11.12
C VAL A 92 -8.10 14.86 -10.08
N MET A 93 -7.77 15.37 -8.89
CA MET A 93 -8.72 15.74 -7.84
C MET A 93 -8.15 16.80 -6.89
N GLU A 94 -9.04 17.48 -6.17
CA GLU A 94 -8.66 18.32 -5.02
C GLU A 94 -8.29 17.40 -3.85
N THR A 95 -7.07 17.53 -3.35
CA THR A 95 -6.55 16.74 -2.24
C THR A 95 -5.39 17.48 -1.56
N GLU A 96 -5.16 17.17 -0.29
CA GLU A 96 -3.95 17.57 0.45
C GLU A 96 -2.81 16.55 0.27
N ASP A 97 -3.10 15.36 -0.26
CA ASP A 97 -2.11 14.32 -0.54
C ASP A 97 -1.23 14.69 -1.73
N ASP A 98 0.08 14.54 -1.55
CA ASP A 98 1.11 14.86 -2.54
C ASP A 98 1.58 13.62 -3.33
N LEU A 99 0.73 12.59 -3.44
CA LEU A 99 1.04 11.34 -4.13
C LEU A 99 1.42 11.58 -5.59
N ALA A 100 2.53 10.98 -6.00
CA ALA A 100 3.09 11.10 -7.34
C ALA A 100 3.54 9.75 -7.90
N VAL A 101 3.68 9.67 -9.23
CA VAL A 101 4.22 8.50 -9.92
C VAL A 101 5.63 8.19 -9.43
N GLY A 102 5.86 6.93 -9.05
CA GLY A 102 7.09 6.40 -8.48
C GLY A 102 7.14 6.40 -6.95
N ASP A 103 6.14 6.93 -6.27
CA ASP A 103 6.00 6.77 -4.82
C ASP A 103 5.73 5.30 -4.49
N MET A 104 6.30 4.81 -3.38
CA MET A 104 6.05 3.47 -2.86
C MET A 104 4.97 3.54 -1.79
N VAL A 105 3.92 2.74 -1.94
CA VAL A 105 2.75 2.73 -1.06
C VAL A 105 2.44 1.33 -0.53
N ALA A 106 1.82 1.26 0.64
CA ALA A 106 1.05 0.10 1.07
C ALA A 106 -0.39 0.26 0.58
N PHE A 107 -0.96 -0.79 0.01
CA PHE A 107 -2.35 -0.87 -0.40
C PHE A 107 -3.15 -1.72 0.58
N THR A 108 -4.21 -1.16 1.15
CA THR A 108 -5.14 -1.88 2.03
C THR A 108 -6.42 -2.21 1.26
N ASN A 109 -6.72 -3.49 1.10
CA ASN A 109 -7.97 -3.91 0.47
C ASN A 109 -9.17 -3.75 1.44
N ASP A 110 -10.40 -3.90 0.93
CA ASP A 110 -11.62 -3.76 1.73
C ASP A 110 -11.77 -4.80 2.86
N TYR A 111 -10.91 -5.84 2.89
CA TYR A 111 -10.86 -6.86 3.95
C TYR A 111 -9.78 -6.58 5.01
N GLY A 112 -9.09 -5.44 4.92
CA GLY A 112 -8.01 -5.05 5.83
C GLY A 112 -6.68 -5.77 5.57
N VAL A 113 -6.52 -6.45 4.42
CA VAL A 113 -5.24 -7.05 4.06
C VAL A 113 -4.36 -5.98 3.43
N VAL A 114 -3.15 -5.81 3.97
CA VAL A 114 -2.21 -4.77 3.54
C VAL A 114 -1.14 -5.39 2.66
N PHE A 115 -1.04 -4.92 1.42
CA PHE A 115 -0.08 -5.38 0.42
C PHE A 115 0.96 -4.30 0.11
N GLY A 116 2.19 -4.71 -0.16
CA GLY A 116 3.21 -3.79 -0.64
C GLY A 116 4.63 -4.21 -0.32
N PRO A 117 5.60 -3.33 -0.57
CA PRO A 117 5.40 -2.00 -1.17
C PRO A 117 4.95 -2.09 -2.65
N LYS A 118 4.11 -1.15 -3.09
CA LYS A 118 3.59 -1.02 -4.47
C LYS A 118 4.03 0.31 -5.06
N GLU A 119 4.54 0.32 -6.29
CA GLU A 119 4.87 1.58 -6.98
C GLU A 119 3.61 2.21 -7.57
N VAL A 120 3.43 3.52 -7.39
CA VAL A 120 2.41 4.30 -8.11
C VAL A 120 2.85 4.50 -9.56
N LEU A 121 2.07 4.01 -10.53
CA LEU A 121 2.43 4.01 -11.94
C LEU A 121 1.79 5.14 -12.75
N ALA A 122 0.57 5.55 -12.41
CA ALA A 122 -0.12 6.67 -13.05
C ALA A 122 -1.35 7.10 -12.25
N PHE A 123 -1.89 8.26 -12.63
CA PHE A 123 -3.21 8.72 -12.21
C PHE A 123 -4.14 8.90 -13.39
N ARG A 124 -5.44 8.91 -13.14
CA ARG A 124 -6.45 9.37 -14.11
C ARG A 124 -7.58 10.12 -13.41
N LYS A 125 -8.41 10.81 -14.18
CA LYS A 125 -9.65 11.42 -13.65
C LYS A 125 -10.49 10.34 -12.92
N PRO A 126 -10.98 10.62 -11.70
CA PRO A 126 -11.68 9.64 -10.88
C PRO A 126 -12.85 8.98 -11.61
N TRP A 127 -12.98 7.67 -11.45
CA TRP A 127 -14.04 6.86 -12.04
C TRP A 127 -14.52 5.80 -11.04
N ASN A 128 -15.78 5.38 -11.16
CA ASN A 128 -16.35 4.26 -10.41
C ASN A 128 -16.04 4.29 -8.90
N GLY A 129 -16.58 5.30 -8.19
CA GLY A 129 -16.39 5.44 -6.75
C GLY A 129 -15.04 6.05 -6.34
N GLY A 130 -14.48 6.95 -7.16
CA GLY A 130 -13.27 7.70 -6.80
C GLY A 130 -11.94 7.03 -7.15
N ARG A 131 -11.97 5.92 -7.88
CA ARG A 131 -10.76 5.18 -8.28
C ARG A 131 -9.97 5.97 -9.33
N CYS A 132 -8.72 6.27 -9.01
CA CYS A 132 -7.88 7.13 -9.83
C CYS A 132 -6.38 6.79 -9.80
N VAL A 133 -5.93 5.83 -8.98
CA VAL A 133 -4.50 5.53 -8.81
C VAL A 133 -4.18 4.16 -9.41
N TYR A 134 -3.19 4.11 -10.30
CA TYR A 134 -2.70 2.85 -10.86
C TYR A 134 -1.46 2.40 -10.10
N LEU A 135 -1.44 1.15 -9.66
CA LEU A 135 -0.34 0.56 -8.90
C LEU A 135 0.35 -0.56 -9.68
N ASP A 136 1.63 -0.79 -9.36
CA ASP A 136 2.39 -1.96 -9.78
C ASP A 136 1.85 -3.24 -9.10
N SER A 137 0.75 -3.75 -9.65
CA SER A 137 -0.01 -4.87 -9.11
C SER A 137 -0.48 -5.81 -10.20
N ASP A 138 -0.89 -7.01 -9.80
CA ASP A 138 -1.50 -8.00 -10.68
C ASP A 138 -2.83 -7.51 -11.28
N ALA A 139 -3.47 -6.51 -10.67
CA ALA A 139 -4.66 -5.82 -11.17
C ALA A 139 -4.33 -4.43 -11.76
N TYR A 140 -3.16 -4.25 -12.39
CA TYR A 140 -2.70 -2.95 -12.93
C TYR A 140 -3.67 -2.22 -13.86
N TRP A 141 -4.65 -2.90 -14.45
CA TRP A 141 -5.67 -2.29 -15.32
C TRP A 141 -6.85 -1.67 -14.55
N PHE A 142 -6.97 -1.97 -13.25
CA PHE A 142 -8.07 -1.54 -12.40
C PHE A 142 -7.55 -0.59 -11.31
N PRO A 143 -7.82 0.72 -11.42
CA PRO A 143 -7.25 1.69 -10.49
C PRO A 143 -7.88 1.57 -9.10
N ASP A 144 -7.13 2.00 -8.09
CA ASP A 144 -7.52 2.05 -6.70
C ASP A 144 -7.90 3.45 -6.26
N ARG A 145 -8.49 3.53 -5.07
CA ARG A 145 -8.85 4.80 -4.44
C ARG A 145 -7.69 5.31 -3.57
N PRO A 146 -7.47 6.63 -3.51
CA PRO A 146 -6.40 7.20 -2.68
C PRO A 146 -6.49 6.82 -1.19
N ASP A 147 -7.70 6.70 -0.63
CA ASP A 147 -7.94 6.37 0.78
C ASP A 147 -7.53 4.94 1.16
N GLN A 148 -7.28 4.08 0.16
CA GLN A 148 -6.76 2.72 0.37
C GLN A 148 -5.23 2.68 0.45
N LEU A 149 -4.56 3.78 0.17
CA LEU A 149 -3.11 3.85 0.07
C LEU A 149 -2.50 4.42 1.34
N THR A 150 -1.26 4.04 1.63
CA THR A 150 -0.44 4.66 2.65
C THR A 150 0.96 4.84 2.08
N LEU A 151 1.47 6.07 2.09
CA LEU A 151 2.81 6.37 1.60
C LEU A 151 3.87 5.72 2.51
N LEU A 152 4.77 4.94 1.91
CA LEU A 152 5.91 4.32 2.60
C LEU A 152 7.20 5.09 2.32
N SER A 153 7.43 5.46 1.06
CA SER A 153 8.56 6.30 0.66
C SER A 153 8.26 7.09 -0.61
N LYS A 154 8.87 8.27 -0.73
CA LYS A 154 8.80 9.10 -1.94
C LYS A 154 9.76 8.58 -3.00
N LYS A 155 9.42 8.79 -4.27
CA LYS A 155 10.34 8.52 -5.38
C LYS A 155 11.70 9.19 -5.15
N GLY A 156 12.77 8.39 -5.14
CA GLY A 156 14.15 8.89 -5.03
C GLY A 156 14.60 9.22 -3.61
N ALA A 157 13.80 8.89 -2.58
CA ALA A 157 14.28 8.81 -1.21
C ALA A 157 14.84 7.39 -0.98
N GLU A 158 16.16 7.25 -1.08
CA GLU A 158 16.92 6.13 -0.51
C GLU A 158 17.37 6.48 0.91
#